data_AF-A0A941DRT3-F1
#
_entry.id   AF-A0A941DRT3-F1
#
_cell.length_a   1.000
_cell.length_b   1.000
_cell.length_c   1.000
_cell.angle_alpha   90.00
_cell.angle_beta   90.00
_cell.angle_gamma   90.00
#
_symmetry.space_group_name_H-M   'P 1'
#
loop_
_entity.id
_entity.type
_entity.pdbx_description
1 polymer ?
#
loop_
_entity_poly.entity_id
_entity_poly.type
_entity_poly.pdbx_seq_one_letter_code
_entity_poly.pdbx_strand_id
1 'polypeptide(L)'
;RDFNYNGDKQQWNYGGRSQRRNSLGYPSLRGANQLLNAAAVLAALESLKDVLPVGAQEVRTGLVMVDLPGRFQVMPGRPVVVLDVAHNPHAAATLA
;
A
#
# COMPACT_ATOMS: atom_id res chain seq x y z
N ARG A 1 6.49 -14.42 -11.86
CA ARG A 1 5.83 -13.71 -10.74
C ARG A 1 6.06 -12.22 -10.98
N ASP A 2 5.02 -11.41 -11.04
CA ASP A 2 5.12 -10.04 -11.58
C ASP A 2 5.75 -9.04 -10.63
N PHE A 3 5.53 -9.22 -9.32
CA PHE A 3 6.18 -8.45 -8.28
C PHE A 3 6.26 -9.28 -6.97
N ASN A 4 7.07 -8.81 -6.03
CA ASN A 4 7.18 -9.31 -4.67
C ASN A 4 7.48 -8.16 -3.68
N TYR A 5 7.27 -8.44 -2.40
CA TYR A 5 7.67 -7.55 -1.32
C TYR A 5 8.15 -8.36 -0.11
N ASN A 6 9.03 -7.77 0.69
CA ASN A 6 9.42 -8.25 2.02
C ASN A 6 9.62 -7.04 2.94
N GLY A 7 9.45 -7.20 4.25
CA GLY A 7 9.64 -6.08 5.17
C GLY A 7 9.80 -6.52 6.62
N ASP A 8 10.33 -5.61 7.42
CA ASP A 8 10.48 -5.72 8.86
C ASP A 8 9.58 -4.67 9.56
N LYS A 9 9.78 -4.38 10.85
CA LYS A 9 8.94 -3.41 11.58
C LYS A 9 9.16 -1.95 11.19
N GLN A 10 10.21 -1.62 10.45
CA GLN A 10 10.62 -0.24 10.14
C GLN A 10 10.49 0.07 8.65
N GLN A 11 10.87 -0.88 7.80
CA GLN A 11 10.97 -0.67 6.36
C GLN A 11 10.58 -1.93 5.59
N TRP A 12 10.31 -1.73 4.31
CA TRP A 12 10.03 -2.81 3.38
C TRP A 12 10.73 -2.59 2.05
N ASN A 13 10.86 -3.67 1.29
CA ASN A 13 11.49 -3.72 0.00
C ASN A 13 10.49 -4.20 -1.04
N TYR A 14 10.51 -3.56 -2.19
CA TYR A 14 9.73 -3.92 -3.37
C TYR A 14 10.64 -4.49 -4.45
N GLY A 15 10.18 -5.56 -5.10
CA GLY A 15 10.79 -6.06 -6.33
C GLY A 15 9.78 -6.32 -7.44
N GLY A 16 9.88 -5.56 -8.53
CA GLY A 16 9.12 -5.75 -9.76
C GLY A 16 9.86 -6.53 -10.85
N ARG A 17 9.54 -6.27 -12.12
CA ARG A 17 10.16 -6.98 -13.26
C ARG A 17 11.53 -6.43 -13.62
N SER A 18 11.68 -5.12 -13.55
CA SER A 18 12.84 -4.33 -13.96
C SER A 18 13.34 -3.38 -12.88
N GLN A 19 12.54 -3.11 -11.85
CA GLN A 19 12.92 -2.23 -10.74
C GLN A 19 12.97 -2.94 -9.39
N ARG A 20 13.88 -2.46 -8.54
CA ARG A 20 13.99 -2.81 -7.13
C ARG A 20 13.97 -1.50 -6.34
N ARG A 21 13.22 -1.45 -5.25
CA ARG A 21 13.19 -0.31 -4.34
C ARG A 21 13.36 -0.82 -2.92
N ASN A 22 14.47 -0.46 -2.31
CA ASN A 22 14.83 -0.90 -0.97
C ASN A 22 14.54 0.20 0.05
N SER A 23 14.36 -0.20 1.31
CA SER A 23 14.21 0.73 2.43
C SER A 23 13.06 1.73 2.25
N LEU A 24 11.93 1.26 1.72
CA LEU A 24 10.71 2.05 1.64
C LEU A 24 10.06 2.14 3.02
N GLY A 25 9.54 3.34 3.34
CA GLY A 25 8.67 3.53 4.49
C GLY A 25 7.32 2.86 4.27
N TYR A 26 6.68 2.42 5.36
CA TYR A 26 5.33 1.86 5.31
C TYR A 26 4.31 2.90 4.82
N PRO A 27 3.30 2.50 4.02
CA PRO A 27 2.21 3.39 3.64
C PRO A 27 1.44 3.83 4.89
N SER A 28 0.94 5.07 4.90
CA SER A 28 0.15 5.62 6.02
C SER A 28 -1.20 4.92 6.23
N LEU A 29 -1.66 4.16 5.23
CA LEU A 29 -2.85 3.32 5.35
C LEU A 29 -2.59 2.13 6.29
N ARG A 30 -3.57 1.85 7.16
CA ARG A 30 -3.55 0.72 8.08
C ARG A 30 -4.15 -0.54 7.42
N GLY A 31 -3.78 -1.71 7.94
CA GLY A 31 -4.33 -3.01 7.52
C GLY A 31 -3.27 -3.96 6.96
N ALA A 32 -3.50 -5.27 7.13
CA ALA A 32 -2.51 -6.31 6.80
C ALA A 32 -2.14 -6.37 5.30
N ASN A 33 -3.05 -5.96 4.42
CA ASN A 33 -2.85 -6.02 2.97
C ASN A 33 -2.22 -4.76 2.35
N GLN A 34 -1.87 -3.74 3.14
CA GLN A 34 -1.41 -2.48 2.56
C GLN A 34 -0.05 -2.58 1.88
N LEU A 35 0.83 -3.48 2.34
CA LEU A 35 2.09 -3.76 1.63
C LEU A 35 1.84 -4.43 0.28
N LEU A 36 0.88 -5.37 0.21
CA LEU A 36 0.50 -6.01 -1.05
C LEU A 36 -0.09 -4.98 -2.02
N ASN A 37 -0.98 -4.10 -1.53
CA ASN A 37 -1.55 -3.02 -2.32
C ASN A 37 -0.47 -2.04 -2.80
N ALA A 38 0.42 -1.61 -1.91
CA ALA A 38 1.52 -0.72 -2.25
C ALA A 38 2.46 -1.35 -3.29
N ALA A 39 2.78 -2.65 -3.15
CA ALA A 39 3.58 -3.38 -4.13
C ALA A 39 2.89 -3.47 -5.50
N ALA A 40 1.56 -3.69 -5.52
CA ALA A 40 0.78 -3.68 -6.76
C ALA A 40 0.77 -2.29 -7.43
N VAL A 41 0.63 -1.21 -6.64
CA VAL A 41 0.75 0.17 -7.15
C VAL A 41 2.13 0.43 -7.74
N LEU A 42 3.21 0.00 -7.08
CA LEU A 42 4.57 0.16 -7.62
C LEU A 42 4.77 -0.63 -8.92
N ALA A 43 4.19 -1.83 -9.04
CA ALA A 43 4.21 -2.61 -10.28
C ALA A 43 3.43 -1.92 -11.42
N ALA A 44 2.31 -1.27 -11.10
CA ALA A 44 1.55 -0.48 -12.06
C ALA A 44 2.34 0.75 -12.53
N LEU A 45 2.95 1.50 -11.60
CA LEU A 45 3.81 2.64 -11.92
C LEU A 45 5.01 2.24 -12.77
N GLU A 46 5.62 1.08 -12.49
CA GLU A 46 6.70 0.53 -13.29
C GLU A 46 6.26 0.23 -14.73
N SER A 47 5.03 -0.28 -14.91
CA SER A 47 4.46 -0.58 -16.23
C SER A 47 4.11 0.69 -17.02
N LEU A 48 3.90 1.81 -16.33
CA LEU A 48 3.57 3.10 -16.92
C LEU A 48 4.78 4.04 -17.05
N LYS A 49 5.99 3.60 -16.70
CA LYS A 49 7.18 4.46 -16.58
C LYS A 49 7.48 5.34 -17.81
N ASP A 50 7.15 4.87 -19.01
CA ASP A 50 7.44 5.56 -20.26
C ASP A 50 6.46 6.72 -20.53
N VAL A 51 5.29 6.70 -19.86
CA VAL A 51 4.24 7.73 -19.96
C VAL A 51 4.16 8.57 -18.68
N LEU A 52 4.40 7.96 -17.52
CA LEU A 52 4.36 8.58 -16.20
C LEU A 52 5.62 8.19 -15.40
N PRO A 53 6.73 8.92 -15.59
CA PRO A 53 7.94 8.67 -14.80
C PRO A 53 7.73 9.12 -13.35
N VAL A 54 7.79 8.17 -12.41
CA VAL A 54 7.70 8.43 -10.96
C VAL A 54 9.01 8.12 -10.28
N GLY A 55 9.65 9.15 -9.73
CA GLY A 55 10.95 9.05 -9.08
C GLY A 55 10.90 8.42 -7.68
N ALA A 56 12.05 8.44 -7.01
CA ALA A 56 12.17 7.91 -5.65
C ALA A 56 11.49 8.79 -4.61
N GLN A 57 11.52 10.10 -4.81
CA GLN A 57 10.94 11.05 -3.87
C GLN A 57 9.42 11.06 -3.93
N GLU A 58 8.85 11.02 -5.13
CA GLU A 58 7.40 10.99 -5.36
C GLU A 58 6.77 9.73 -4.76
N VAL A 59 7.44 8.57 -4.89
CA VAL A 59 7.01 7.33 -4.22
C VAL A 59 7.04 7.48 -2.70
N ARG A 60 8.12 8.02 -2.13
CA ARG A 60 8.22 8.22 -0.68
C ARG A 60 7.13 9.16 -0.17
N THR A 61 6.94 10.30 -0.84
CA THR A 61 5.90 11.26 -0.48
C THR A 61 4.51 10.62 -0.63
N GLY A 62 4.24 9.89 -1.71
CA GLY A 62 2.95 9.21 -1.92
C GLY A 62 2.63 8.18 -0.84
N LEU A 63 3.60 7.37 -0.43
CA LEU A 63 3.41 6.39 0.65
C LEU A 63 3.11 7.06 2.01
N VAL A 64 3.72 8.21 2.29
CA VAL A 64 3.50 8.94 3.55
C VAL A 64 2.19 9.74 3.52
N MET A 65 1.83 10.32 2.37
CA MET A 65 0.71 11.24 2.25
C MET A 65 -0.60 10.56 1.86
N VAL A 66 -0.58 9.27 1.50
CA VAL A 66 -1.80 8.57 1.09
C VAL A 66 -2.83 8.56 2.22
N ASP A 67 -4.00 9.11 1.92
CA ASP A 67 -5.21 9.05 2.73
C ASP A 67 -6.35 8.56 1.83
N LEU A 68 -7.15 7.63 2.35
CA LEU A 68 -8.25 7.01 1.59
C LEU A 68 -9.44 6.76 2.53
N PRO A 69 -10.47 7.63 2.50
CA PRO A 69 -11.69 7.44 3.28
C PRO A 69 -12.33 6.06 2.99
N GLY A 70 -12.84 5.41 4.04
CA GLY A 70 -13.43 4.07 3.93
C GLY A 70 -12.45 2.90 3.79
N ARG A 71 -11.13 3.12 3.95
CA ARG A 71 -10.13 2.03 4.05
C ARG A 71 -9.56 2.00 5.47
N PHE A 72 -9.97 1.02 6.28
CA PHE A 72 -9.63 0.94 7.72
C PHE A 72 -9.83 2.27 8.49
N GLN A 73 -10.93 2.98 8.19
CA GLN A 73 -11.21 4.27 8.79
C GLN A 73 -11.82 4.10 10.19
N VAL A 74 -11.13 4.58 11.22
CA VAL A 74 -11.62 4.55 12.60
C VAL A 74 -12.44 5.82 12.86
N MET A 75 -13.72 5.65 13.17
CA MET A 75 -14.61 6.75 13.54
C MET A 75 -14.48 7.06 15.04
N PRO A 76 -14.52 8.34 15.43
CA PRO A 76 -14.52 8.72 16.84
C PRO A 76 -15.83 8.26 17.51
N GLY A 77 -15.74 7.67 18.70
CA GLY A 77 -16.91 7.26 19.47
C GLY A 77 -16.69 6.02 20.33
N ARG A 78 -17.68 5.72 21.18
CA ARG A 78 -17.80 4.45 21.89
C ARG A 78 -19.16 3.83 21.54
N PRO A 79 -19.21 2.59 21.01
CA PRO A 79 -18.08 1.69 20.72
C PRO A 79 -17.20 2.22 19.58
N VAL A 80 -15.99 1.66 19.45
CA VAL A 80 -15.11 1.94 18.30
C VAL A 80 -15.81 1.42 17.05
N VAL A 81 -16.00 2.30 16.06
CA VAL A 81 -16.56 1.93 14.75
C VAL A 81 -15.44 2.01 13.71
N VAL A 82 -15.23 0.93 12.96
CA VAL A 82 -14.27 0.87 11.86
C VAL A 82 -15.04 0.71 10.55
N LEU A 83 -14.82 1.62 9.60
CA LEU A 83 -15.39 1.56 8.26
C LEU A 83 -14.35 0.99 7.29
N ASP A 84 -14.72 -0.07 6.58
CA ASP A 84 -13.92 -0.63 5.49
C ASP A 84 -14.80 -0.96 4.27
N VAL A 85 -14.36 -0.58 3.07
CA VAL A 85 -15.05 -0.82 1.78
C VAL A 85 -14.80 -2.24 1.23
N ALA A 86 -14.21 -3.14 2.04
CA ALA A 86 -14.04 -4.55 1.73
C ALA A 86 -15.36 -5.25 1.38
N HIS A 87 -15.63 -5.38 0.08
CA HIS A 87 -16.80 -6.07 -0.46
C HIS A 87 -16.46 -7.36 -1.19
N ASN A 88 -15.17 -7.73 -1.25
CA ASN A 88 -14.71 -8.99 -1.86
C ASN A 88 -14.23 -9.98 -0.77
N PRO A 89 -14.36 -11.31 -0.99
CA PRO A 89 -14.04 -12.32 0.04
C PRO A 89 -12.59 -12.24 0.56
N HIS A 90 -11.65 -11.86 -0.30
CA HIS A 90 -10.24 -11.69 0.05
C HIS A 90 -10.02 -10.49 0.99
N ALA A 91 -10.77 -9.39 0.83
CA ALA A 91 -10.69 -8.21 1.69
C ALA A 91 -11.51 -8.37 2.97
N ALA A 92 -12.68 -9.01 2.90
CA ALA A 92 -13.57 -9.23 4.05
C ALA A 92 -12.90 -10.08 5.15
N ALA A 93 -12.09 -11.09 4.76
CA ALA A 93 -11.31 -11.91 5.69
C ALA A 93 -10.23 -11.12 6.46
N THR A 94 -9.88 -9.92 6.01
CA THR A 94 -8.87 -9.06 6.66
C THR A 94 -9.50 -8.12 7.70
N LEU A 95 -10.83 -8.03 7.74
CA LEU A 95 -11.59 -7.16 8.63
C LEU A 95 -12.01 -7.85 9.95
N ALA A 96 -11.98 -9.19 9.99
CA ALA A 96 -12.42 -10.03 11.11
C ALA A 96 -11.37 -10.20 12.21
#